data_AF-A0A7L4RST1-F1
#
_entry.id   AF-A0A7L4RST1-F1
#
_cell.length_a   1.000
_cell.length_b   1.000
_cell.length_c   1.000
_cell.angle_alpha   90.00
_cell.angle_beta   90.00
_cell.angle_gamma   90.00
#
_symmetry.space_group_name_H-M   'P 1'
#
loop_
_entity.id
_entity.type
_entity.pdbx_description
1 polymer ?
#
loop_
_entity_poly.entity_id
_entity_poly.type
_entity_poly.pdbx_seq_one_letter_code
_entity_poly.pdbx_strand_id
1 'polypeptide(L)'
;LMFLNGICANVFMSKGKMKELTTIMFVTYVFTWLAGLYLISQYGLIGTSVTFLLWQIFQIALLLAPSLKMLKLKFNSMHLIKPILASLVIAILITLLNTAVSSTLVLFLIAGALFCIVYLPLLDADDKRLINALLSFVKLGPLFR
;
A
#
# COMPACT_ATOMS: atom_id res chain seq x y z
N LEU A 1 -0.89 1.58 -0.95
CA LEU A 1 -0.38 2.37 -2.11
C LEU A 1 1.15 2.29 -2.22
N MET A 2 1.93 2.61 -1.18
CA MET A 2 3.40 2.47 -1.20
C MET A 2 3.91 1.11 -1.71
N PHE A 3 3.33 0.02 -1.21
CA PHE A 3 3.67 -1.33 -1.66
C PHE A 3 3.48 -1.52 -3.17
N LEU A 4 2.36 -1.03 -3.72
CA LEU A 4 2.04 -1.16 -5.14
C LEU A 4 3.00 -0.33 -6.01
N ASN A 5 3.37 0.87 -5.54
CA ASN A 5 4.40 1.69 -6.17
C ASN A 5 5.76 0.97 -6.19
N GLY A 6 6.14 0.34 -5.09
CA GLY A 6 7.37 -0.47 -5.01
C GLY A 6 7.38 -1.63 -6.00
N ILE A 7 6.27 -2.39 -6.09
CA ILE A 7 6.14 -3.47 -7.09
C ILE A 7 6.29 -2.92 -8.50
N CYS A 8 5.55 -1.88 -8.85
CA CYS A 8 5.58 -1.33 -10.22
C CYS A 8 6.97 -0.80 -10.57
N ALA A 9 7.64 -0.10 -9.65
CA ALA A 9 9.01 0.35 -9.84
C ALA A 9 9.96 -0.83 -10.10
N ASN A 10 9.87 -1.90 -9.30
CA ASN A 10 10.69 -3.10 -9.48
C ASN A 10 10.43 -3.81 -10.83
N VAL A 11 9.20 -3.76 -11.36
CA VAL A 11 8.90 -4.26 -12.71
C VAL A 11 9.70 -3.49 -13.75
N PHE A 12 9.70 -2.16 -13.69
CA PHE A 12 10.50 -1.34 -14.60
C PHE A 12 12.01 -1.60 -14.46
N MET A 13 12.52 -1.71 -13.23
CA MET A 13 13.93 -2.00 -12.98
C MET A 13 14.32 -3.37 -13.55
N SER A 14 13.52 -4.41 -13.30
CA SER A 14 13.79 -5.78 -13.79
C SER A 14 13.71 -5.92 -15.32
N LYS A 15 12.98 -5.02 -16.00
CA LYS A 15 12.90 -4.95 -17.46
C LYS A 15 13.92 -4.01 -18.10
N GLY A 16 14.84 -3.43 -17.30
CA GLY A 16 15.86 -2.50 -17.79
C GLY A 16 15.30 -1.14 -18.24
N LYS A 17 14.07 -0.80 -17.86
CA LYS A 17 13.36 0.41 -18.29
C LYS A 17 13.61 1.60 -17.35
N MET A 18 14.85 1.75 -16.88
CA MET A 18 15.22 2.76 -15.88
C MET A 18 14.92 4.20 -16.36
N LYS A 19 15.18 4.51 -17.63
CA LYS A 19 14.91 5.86 -18.19
C LYS A 19 13.42 6.23 -18.13
N GLU A 20 12.55 5.28 -18.44
CA GLU A 20 11.09 5.48 -18.38
C GLU A 20 10.64 5.68 -16.94
N LEU A 21 11.14 4.86 -16.01
CA LEU A 21 10.88 4.98 -14.58
C LEU A 21 11.32 6.34 -14.04
N THR A 22 12.55 6.79 -14.34
CA THR A 22 13.07 8.09 -13.91
C THR A 22 12.24 9.23 -14.46
N THR A 23 11.79 9.14 -15.71
CA THR A 23 10.91 10.16 -16.32
C THR A 23 9.58 10.24 -15.58
N ILE A 24 8.96 9.10 -15.29
CA ILE A 24 7.70 9.05 -14.52
C ILE A 24 7.91 9.62 -13.12
N MET A 25 8.98 9.25 -12.43
CA MET A 25 9.29 9.77 -11.10
C MET A 25 9.48 11.29 -11.14
N PHE A 26 10.23 11.81 -12.11
CA PHE A 26 10.45 13.24 -12.27
C PHE A 26 9.13 14.01 -12.47
N VAL A 27 8.29 13.56 -13.40
CA VAL A 27 6.96 14.17 -13.63
C VAL A 27 6.11 14.13 -12.36
N THR A 28 6.15 13.01 -11.64
CA THR A 28 5.42 12.87 -10.38
C THR A 28 5.93 13.84 -9.31
N TYR A 29 7.25 14.03 -9.18
CA TYR A 29 7.83 14.99 -8.24
C TYR A 29 7.45 16.43 -8.56
N VAL A 30 7.51 16.83 -9.83
CA VAL A 30 7.12 18.18 -10.26
C VAL A 30 5.64 18.43 -9.94
N PHE A 31 4.76 17.48 -10.27
CA PHE A 31 3.34 17.57 -9.92
C PHE A 31 3.12 17.71 -8.41
N THR A 32 3.76 16.86 -7.61
CA THR A 32 3.63 16.88 -6.15
C THR A 32 4.16 18.16 -5.54
N TRP A 33 5.26 18.70 -6.08
CA TRP A 33 5.81 19.96 -5.60
C TRP A 33 4.85 21.12 -5.84
N LEU A 34 4.27 21.23 -7.05
CA LEU A 34 3.27 22.25 -7.37
C LEU A 34 2.01 22.11 -6.51
N ALA A 35 1.49 20.88 -6.36
CA ALA A 35 0.35 20.61 -5.50
C ALA A 35 0.65 20.93 -4.03
N GLY A 36 1.87 20.63 -3.57
CA GLY A 36 2.36 20.93 -2.23
C GLY A 36 2.41 22.41 -1.94
N LEU A 37 2.97 23.23 -2.84
CA LEU A 37 3.02 24.68 -2.66
C LEU A 37 1.63 25.27 -2.45
N TYR A 38 0.64 24.85 -3.24
CA TYR A 38 -0.73 25.30 -3.09
C TYR A 38 -1.38 24.77 -1.81
N LEU A 39 -1.40 23.45 -1.62
CA LEU A 39 -2.15 22.81 -0.52
C LEU A 39 -1.55 23.10 0.85
N ILE A 40 -0.23 23.14 0.98
CA ILE A 40 0.42 23.43 2.27
C ILE A 40 0.17 24.90 2.65
N SER A 41 0.18 25.83 1.69
CA SER A 41 -0.11 27.24 1.98
C SER A 41 -1.55 27.46 2.49
N GLN A 42 -2.52 26.72 1.96
CA GLN A 42 -3.94 26.87 2.31
C GLN A 42 -4.35 26.04 3.53
N TYR A 43 -3.76 24.86 3.72
CA TYR A 43 -4.23 23.86 4.69
C TYR A 43 -3.16 23.39 5.67
N GLY A 44 -1.96 23.99 5.67
CA GLY A 44 -0.86 23.66 6.57
C GLY A 44 -0.49 22.17 6.56
N LEU A 45 -0.45 21.56 7.76
CA LEU A 45 -0.11 20.14 7.96
C LEU A 45 -1.09 19.17 7.28
N ILE A 46 -2.37 19.53 7.19
CA ILE A 46 -3.38 18.72 6.47
C ILE A 46 -3.05 18.74 4.98
N GLY A 47 -2.66 19.92 4.46
CA GLY A 47 -2.17 20.07 3.09
C GLY A 47 -1.04 19.12 2.76
N THR A 48 -0.04 18.99 3.64
CA THR A 48 1.07 18.04 3.47
C THR A 48 0.59 16.59 3.33
N SER A 49 -0.35 16.16 4.16
CA SER A 49 -0.91 14.80 4.11
C SER A 49 -1.67 14.54 2.82
N VAL A 50 -2.45 15.52 2.36
CA VAL A 50 -3.21 15.43 1.09
C VAL A 50 -2.25 15.40 -0.11
N THR A 51 -1.23 16.25 -0.12
CA THR A 51 -0.18 16.24 -1.15
C THR A 51 0.53 14.89 -1.23
N PHE A 52 0.85 14.28 -0.09
CA PHE A 52 1.45 12.94 -0.05
C PHE A 52 0.51 11.87 -0.62
N LEU A 53 -0.79 11.94 -0.31
CA LEU A 53 -1.78 11.02 -0.85
C LEU A 53 -1.92 11.17 -2.37
N LEU A 54 -1.99 12.41 -2.87
CA LEU A 54 -2.04 12.72 -4.30
C LEU A 54 -0.80 12.22 -5.03
N TRP A 55 0.39 12.38 -4.44
CA TRP A 55 1.63 11.83 -4.97
C TRP A 55 1.54 10.32 -5.18
N GLN A 56 1.08 9.58 -4.17
CA GLN A 56 0.95 8.12 -4.25
C GLN A 56 -0.03 7.70 -5.35
N ILE A 57 -1.20 8.35 -5.43
CA ILE A 57 -2.23 8.03 -6.43
C ILE A 57 -1.74 8.34 -7.84
N PHE A 58 -1.15 9.51 -8.04
CA PHE A 58 -0.66 9.94 -9.34
C PHE A 58 0.47 9.04 -9.85
N GLN A 59 1.41 8.69 -8.98
CA GLN A 59 2.51 7.79 -9.32
C GLN A 59 2.00 6.40 -9.72
N ILE A 60 1.04 5.85 -8.97
CA ILE A 60 0.43 4.56 -9.31
C ILE A 60 -0.31 4.64 -10.65
N ALA A 61 -1.06 5.71 -10.91
CA ALA A 61 -1.77 5.89 -12.16
C ALA A 61 -0.83 5.83 -13.38
N LEU A 62 0.36 6.45 -13.25
CA LEU A 62 1.37 6.44 -14.30
C LEU A 62 2.12 5.09 -14.43
N LEU A 63 2.37 4.41 -13.30
CA LEU A 63 3.16 3.17 -13.31
C LEU A 63 2.34 1.90 -13.56
N LEU A 64 1.08 1.85 -13.14
CA LEU A 64 0.31 0.61 -13.08
C LEU A 64 -0.01 0.06 -14.48
N ALA A 65 -0.55 0.87 -15.38
CA ALA A 65 -0.92 0.40 -16.72
C ALA A 65 0.29 -0.09 -17.54
N PRO A 66 1.43 0.62 -17.59
CA PRO A 66 2.65 0.09 -18.20
C PRO A 66 3.15 -1.19 -17.52
N SER A 67 3.16 -1.25 -16.18
CA SER A 67 3.65 -2.43 -15.45
C SER A 67 2.82 -3.68 -15.76
N LEU A 68 1.49 -3.55 -15.81
CA LEU A 68 0.60 -4.64 -16.19
C LEU A 68 0.85 -5.12 -17.63
N LYS A 69 1.06 -4.19 -18.57
CA LYS A 69 1.43 -4.54 -19.95
C LYS A 69 2.76 -5.29 -20.02
N MET A 70 3.77 -4.86 -19.26
CA MET A 70 5.09 -5.51 -19.20
C MET A 70 5.03 -6.92 -18.60
N LEU A 71 4.13 -7.14 -17.63
CA LEU A 71 3.91 -8.45 -17.00
C LEU A 71 2.89 -9.32 -17.74
N LYS A 72 2.20 -8.78 -18.76
CA LYS A 72 1.07 -9.42 -19.45
C LYS A 72 -0.06 -9.86 -18.49
N LEU A 73 -0.24 -9.12 -17.39
CA LEU A 73 -1.26 -9.40 -16.38
C LEU A 73 -2.52 -8.60 -16.67
N LYS A 74 -3.68 -9.22 -16.45
CA LYS A 74 -4.97 -8.53 -16.43
C LYS A 74 -5.25 -8.04 -15.01
N PHE A 75 -5.71 -6.81 -14.89
CA PHE A 75 -6.14 -6.27 -13.61
C PHE A 75 -7.46 -6.92 -13.20
N ASN A 76 -7.47 -7.64 -12.08
CA ASN A 76 -8.70 -8.17 -11.50
C ASN A 76 -9.13 -7.28 -10.32
N SER A 77 -10.21 -6.53 -10.52
CA SER A 77 -10.75 -5.57 -9.56
C SER A 77 -11.21 -6.22 -8.25
N MET A 78 -11.53 -7.51 -8.25
CA MET A 78 -11.88 -8.25 -7.02
C MET A 78 -10.77 -8.23 -5.97
N HIS A 79 -9.49 -8.21 -6.38
CA HIS A 79 -8.37 -8.14 -5.42
C HIS A 79 -8.16 -6.75 -4.83
N LEU A 80 -8.77 -5.69 -5.39
CA LEU A 80 -8.83 -4.37 -4.72
C LEU A 80 -9.98 -4.28 -3.72
N ILE A 81 -11.12 -4.91 -4.02
CA ILE A 81 -12.34 -4.80 -3.21
C ILE A 81 -12.14 -5.38 -1.81
N LYS A 82 -11.47 -6.54 -1.71
CA LYS A 82 -11.21 -7.21 -0.42
C LYS A 82 -10.40 -6.36 0.58
N PRO A 83 -9.23 -5.79 0.23
CA PRO A 83 -8.49 -4.93 1.15
C PRO A 83 -9.23 -3.62 1.48
N ILE A 84 -10.03 -3.08 0.55
CA ILE A 84 -10.86 -1.89 0.82
C ILE A 84 -11.95 -2.22 1.85
N LEU A 85 -12.67 -3.33 1.67
CA LEU A 85 -13.67 -3.80 2.63
C LEU A 85 -13.05 -4.10 4.00
N ALA A 86 -11.90 -4.78 4.04
CA ALA A 86 -11.20 -5.04 5.29
C ALA A 86 -10.83 -3.72 6.00
N SER A 87 -10.28 -2.75 5.26
CA SER A 87 -9.93 -1.44 5.80
C SER A 87 -11.15 -0.68 6.32
N LEU A 88 -12.30 -0.78 5.65
CA LEU A 88 -13.56 -0.18 6.08
C LEU A 88 -14.05 -0.79 7.40
N VAL A 89 -14.06 -2.13 7.51
CA VAL A 89 -14.46 -2.84 8.73
C VAL A 89 -13.58 -2.44 9.91
N ILE A 90 -12.27 -2.32 9.70
CA ILE A 90 -11.32 -1.91 10.73
C ILE A 90 -11.54 -0.46 11.14
N ALA A 91 -11.80 0.45 10.19
CA ALA A 91 -12.10 1.83 10.50
C ALA A 91 -13.35 1.96 11.41
N ILE A 92 -14.39 1.17 11.14
CA ILE A 92 -15.60 1.10 11.98
C ILE A 92 -15.23 0.59 13.38
N LEU A 93 -14.48 -0.52 13.48
CA LEU A 93 -14.06 -1.10 14.75
C LEU A 93 -13.20 -0.14 15.58
N ILE A 94 -12.25 0.57 14.96
CA ILE A 94 -11.41 1.57 15.63
C ILE A 94 -12.26 2.73 16.14
N THR A 95 -13.23 3.19 15.36
CA THR A 95 -14.12 4.29 15.76
C THR A 95 -14.92 3.91 17.00
N LEU A 96 -15.41 2.67 17.07
CA LEU A 96 -16.08 2.13 18.26
C LEU A 96 -15.10 2.01 19.44
N LEU A 97 -13.89 1.49 19.23
CA LEU A 97 -12.87 1.32 20.26
C LEU A 97 -12.32 2.64 20.83
N ASN A 98 -12.35 3.73 20.04
CA ASN A 98 -11.93 5.05 20.48
C ASN A 98 -12.81 5.61 21.62
N THR A 99 -14.01 5.04 21.83
CA THR A 99 -14.85 5.38 22.98
C THR A 99 -14.37 4.73 24.30
N ALA A 100 -13.58 3.66 24.22
CA ALA A 100 -13.14 2.86 25.37
C ALA A 100 -11.64 3.00 25.68
N VAL A 101 -10.81 3.39 24.71
CA VAL A 101 -9.36 3.48 24.84
C VAL A 101 -8.90 4.90 24.53
N SER A 102 -8.33 5.59 25.54
CA SER A 102 -7.86 6.97 25.42
C SER A 102 -6.45 7.12 24.83
N SER A 103 -5.65 6.05 24.84
CA SER A 103 -4.28 6.08 24.32
C SER A 103 -4.25 5.80 22.82
N THR A 104 -3.81 6.80 22.04
CA THR A 104 -3.64 6.71 20.59
C THR A 104 -2.67 5.60 20.17
N LEU A 105 -1.64 5.34 20.96
CA LEU A 105 -0.65 4.31 20.67
C LEU A 105 -1.25 2.90 20.82
N VAL A 106 -2.08 2.70 21.86
CA VAL A 106 -2.79 1.44 22.08
C VAL A 106 -3.83 1.21 20.98
N LEU A 107 -4.54 2.26 20.55
CA LEU A 107 -5.44 2.21 19.40
C LEU A 107 -4.71 1.79 18.12
N PHE A 108 -3.50 2.29 17.87
CA PHE A 108 -2.68 1.89 16.72
C PHE A 108 -2.28 0.41 16.77
N LEU A 109 -1.90 -0.10 17.94
CA LEU A 109 -1.53 -1.52 18.10
C LEU A 109 -2.75 -2.44 17.91
N ILE A 110 -3.89 -2.08 18.49
CA ILE A 110 -5.15 -2.82 18.34
C ILE A 110 -5.61 -2.78 16.87
N ALA A 111 -5.52 -1.63 16.21
CA ALA A 111 -5.82 -1.47 14.79
C ALA A 111 -4.98 -2.39 13.92
N GLY A 112 -3.67 -2.47 14.19
CA GLY A 112 -2.76 -3.38 13.48
C GLY A 112 -3.11 -4.86 13.70
N ALA A 113 -3.40 -5.25 14.93
CA ALA A 113 -3.81 -6.62 15.25
C ALA A 113 -5.14 -7.00 14.59
N LEU A 114 -6.15 -6.12 14.66
CA LEU A 114 -7.44 -6.29 14.01
C LEU A 114 -7.29 -6.36 12.48
N PHE A 115 -6.39 -5.55 11.90
CA PHE A 115 -6.11 -5.62 10.47
C PHE A 115 -5.63 -7.01 10.06
N CYS A 116 -4.66 -7.55 10.78
CA CYS A 116 -4.19 -8.91 10.52
C CYS A 116 -5.34 -9.92 10.63
N ILE A 117 -6.14 -9.88 11.71
CA ILE A 117 -7.23 -10.85 11.95
C ILE A 117 -8.31 -10.78 10.88
N VAL A 118 -8.72 -9.58 10.45
CA VAL A 118 -9.78 -9.40 9.44
C VAL A 118 -9.26 -9.70 8.04
N TYR A 119 -8.00 -9.36 7.74
CA TYR A 119 -7.44 -9.50 6.40
C TYR A 119 -6.92 -10.92 6.10
N LEU A 120 -6.34 -11.63 7.07
CA LEU A 120 -5.80 -12.99 6.90
C LEU A 120 -6.83 -14.00 6.33
N PRO A 121 -8.09 -14.03 6.80
CA PRO A 121 -9.11 -14.92 6.25
C PRO A 121 -9.52 -14.58 4.82
N LEU A 122 -9.46 -13.29 4.45
CA LEU A 122 -9.86 -12.75 3.14
C LEU A 122 -8.80 -12.97 2.05
N LEU A 123 -7.58 -13.37 2.43
CA LEU A 123 -6.51 -13.75 1.51
C LEU A 123 -6.93 -14.95 0.65
N ASP A 124 -6.59 -14.89 -0.65
CA ASP A 124 -6.88 -15.96 -1.58
C ASP A 124 -6.04 -17.21 -1.29
N ALA A 125 -6.41 -18.34 -1.90
CA ALA A 125 -5.72 -19.62 -1.67
C ALA A 125 -4.21 -19.55 -2.00
N ASP A 126 -3.82 -18.74 -2.98
CA ASP A 126 -2.41 -18.53 -3.35
C ASP A 126 -1.65 -17.68 -2.31
N ASP A 127 -2.30 -16.69 -1.71
CA ASP A 127 -1.71 -15.89 -0.64
C ASP A 127 -1.54 -16.72 0.64
N LYS A 128 -2.51 -17.60 0.96
CA LYS A 128 -2.41 -18.56 2.07
C LYS A 128 -1.26 -19.55 1.86
N ARG A 129 -1.00 -19.97 0.62
CA ARG A 129 0.18 -20.79 0.28
C ARG A 129 1.48 -20.03 0.53
N LEU A 130 1.55 -18.75 0.18
CA LEU A 130 2.74 -17.93 0.42
C LEU A 130 3.00 -17.73 1.92
N ILE A 131 1.97 -17.50 2.72
CA ILE A 131 2.08 -17.39 4.19
C ILE A 131 2.51 -18.73 4.79
N ASN A 132 1.92 -19.84 4.36
CA ASN A 132 2.33 -21.17 4.83
C ASN A 132 3.78 -21.49 4.43
N ALA A 133 4.22 -21.08 3.24
CA ALA A 133 5.62 -21.19 2.82
C ALA A 133 6.54 -20.35 3.73
N LEU A 134 6.22 -19.08 3.99
CA LEU A 134 6.98 -18.24 4.91
C LEU A 134 7.03 -18.79 6.33
N LEU A 135 5.90 -19.29 6.85
CA LEU A 135 5.83 -19.94 8.16
C LEU A 135 6.63 -21.24 8.19
N SER A 136 6.69 -21.97 7.08
CA SER A 136 7.53 -23.17 6.96
C SER A 136 9.02 -22.83 7.00
N PHE A 137 9.44 -21.72 6.36
CA PHE A 137 10.80 -21.20 6.45
C PHE A 137 11.17 -20.76 7.88
N VAL A 138 10.26 -20.08 8.59
CA VAL A 138 10.48 -19.69 9.99
C VAL A 138 10.58 -20.92 10.91
N LYS A 139 9.77 -21.95 10.66
CA LYS A 139 9.84 -23.24 11.38
C LYS A 139 11.09 -24.05 11.04
N LEU A 140 11.68 -23.88 9.86
CA LEU A 140 12.93 -24.52 9.43
C LEU A 140 14.20 -23.78 9.88
N GLY A 141 14.08 -22.52 10.31
CA GLY A 141 15.17 -21.72 10.86
C GLY A 141 16.01 -22.36 12.00
N PRO A 142 15.47 -23.22 12.88
CA PRO A 142 16.28 -23.91 13.89
C PRO A 142 17.06 -25.12 13.37
N LEU A 143 16.82 -25.59 12.14
CA LEU A 143 17.51 -26.74 11.52
C LEU A 143 18.76 -26.34 10.70
N PHE A 144 18.98 -25.04 10.50
CA PHE A 144 20.14 -24.47 9.79
C PHE A 144 21.07 -23.67 10.71
N ARG A 145 20.99 -23.88 12.03
CA ARG A 145 21.97 -23.39 13.00
C ARG A 145 22.87 -24.51 13.50
#